data_AF-A0A0M3JUR9-F1
#
_entry.id   AF-A0A0M3JUR9-F1
#
_cell.length_a   1.000
_cell.length_b   1.000
_cell.length_c   1.000
_cell.angle_alpha   90.00
_cell.angle_beta   90.00
_cell.angle_gamma   90.00
#
_symmetry.space_group_name_H-M   'P 1'
#
loop_
_entity.id
_entity.type
_entity.pdbx_description
1 polymer ?
#
loop_
_entity_poly.entity_id
_entity_poly.type
_entity_poly.pdbx_seq_one_letter_code
_entity_poly.pdbx_strand_id
1 'polypeptide(L)'
;MLRVLVMGGARLDIPEEHNLKTPLHAAIENGSWCLVRTLLHLRSPVNTFDAKKKTPLHYAIECKDPNAIRAIYLLLEFGADVNEVLKTIRDPRLTQKLEQHQHKLAEALDEARMKTFM
;
A
#
# COMPACT_ATOMS: atom_id res chain seq x y z
N MET A 1 -0.03 -14.65 -14.74
CA MET A 1 -0.18 -13.98 -16.06
C MET A 1 0.01 -12.45 -15.98
N LEU A 2 0.93 -11.92 -15.16
CA LEU A 2 1.11 -10.47 -14.95
C LEU A 2 2.33 -9.86 -15.68
N ARG A 3 3.29 -10.71 -16.10
CA ARG A 3 4.49 -10.27 -16.83
C ARG A 3 4.20 -9.73 -18.24
N VAL A 4 3.04 -10.05 -18.81
CA VAL A 4 2.69 -9.67 -20.19
C VAL A 4 2.11 -8.26 -20.27
N LEU A 5 1.45 -7.76 -19.21
CA LEU A 5 0.78 -6.45 -19.23
C LEU A 5 1.77 -5.28 -19.10
N VAL A 6 2.78 -5.38 -18.22
CA VAL A 6 3.73 -4.27 -17.99
C VAL A 6 4.57 -3.94 -19.22
N MET A 7 4.84 -4.93 -20.09
CA MET A 7 5.71 -4.76 -21.26
C MET A 7 5.02 -4.05 -22.44
N GLY A 8 3.68 -3.93 -22.42
CA GLY A 8 2.89 -3.29 -23.49
C GLY A 8 2.55 -1.81 -23.25
N GLY A 9 3.11 -1.17 -22.23
CA GLY A 9 2.69 0.19 -21.83
C GLY A 9 1.33 0.21 -21.14
N ALA A 10 0.92 -0.92 -20.52
CA ALA A 10 -0.30 -0.96 -19.74
C ALA A 10 -0.22 0.07 -18.61
N ARG A 11 -1.15 1.04 -18.64
CA ARG A 11 -1.24 2.06 -17.63
C ARG A 11 -1.68 1.39 -16.32
N LEU A 12 -0.86 1.56 -15.26
CA LEU A 12 -1.08 0.96 -13.94
C LEU A 12 -2.26 1.58 -13.18
N ASP A 13 -2.87 2.62 -13.76
CA ASP A 13 -3.99 3.37 -13.21
C ASP A 13 -5.35 2.82 -13.61
N ILE A 14 -5.44 1.85 -14.53
CA ILE A 14 -6.72 1.35 -15.05
C ILE A 14 -7.30 0.31 -14.08
N PRO A 15 -8.44 0.58 -13.45
CA PRO A 15 -9.15 -0.40 -12.66
C PRO A 15 -9.68 -1.56 -13.50
N GLU A 16 -9.65 -2.78 -12.98
CA GLU A 16 -10.36 -3.92 -13.59
C GLU A 16 -11.88 -3.65 -13.61
N GLU A 17 -12.51 -3.81 -14.78
CA GLU A 17 -13.85 -3.27 -15.14
C GLU A 17 -15.00 -3.63 -14.18
N HIS A 18 -14.86 -4.69 -13.39
CA HIS A 18 -15.93 -5.17 -12.51
C HIS A 18 -15.74 -4.89 -11.01
N ASN A 19 -14.53 -4.56 -10.54
CA ASN A 19 -14.25 -4.36 -9.11
C ASN A 19 -13.42 -3.12 -8.80
N LEU A 20 -13.06 -2.33 -9.81
CA LEU A 20 -12.12 -1.22 -9.72
C LEU A 20 -10.78 -1.58 -9.03
N LYS A 21 -10.39 -2.86 -9.06
CA LYS A 21 -9.15 -3.31 -8.46
C LYS A 21 -7.99 -2.89 -9.35
N THR A 22 -7.06 -2.14 -8.77
CA THR A 22 -5.77 -1.86 -9.43
C THR A 22 -4.87 -3.09 -9.38
N PRO A 23 -3.82 -3.17 -10.23
CA PRO A 23 -2.86 -4.27 -10.19
C PRO A 23 -2.24 -4.48 -8.80
N LEU A 24 -2.13 -3.40 -8.00
CA LEU A 24 -1.60 -3.46 -6.64
C LEU A 24 -2.57 -4.17 -5.67
N HIS A 25 -3.88 -3.98 -5.81
CA HIS A 25 -4.88 -4.73 -5.05
C HIS A 25 -4.78 -6.23 -5.31
N ALA A 26 -4.75 -6.61 -6.59
CA ALA A 26 -4.64 -8.01 -7.01
C ALA A 26 -3.30 -8.65 -6.56
N ALA A 27 -2.21 -7.88 -6.53
CA ALA A 27 -0.91 -8.34 -6.06
C ALA A 27 -0.93 -8.76 -4.59
N ILE A 28 -1.56 -7.93 -3.76
CA ILE A 28 -1.66 -8.13 -2.31
C ILE A 28 -2.64 -9.26 -1.98
N GLU A 29 -3.79 -9.29 -2.66
CA GLU A 29 -4.79 -10.35 -2.48
C GLU A 29 -4.23 -11.73 -2.83
N ASN A 30 -3.39 -11.82 -3.87
CA ASN A 30 -2.71 -13.05 -4.25
C ASN A 30 -1.49 -13.40 -3.38
N GLY A 31 -1.12 -12.56 -2.40
CA GLY A 31 0.10 -12.74 -1.60
C GLY A 31 1.39 -12.66 -2.43
N SER A 32 1.34 -12.03 -3.61
CA SER A 32 2.46 -11.98 -4.54
C SER A 32 3.40 -10.81 -4.21
N TRP A 33 4.20 -10.97 -3.16
CA TRP A 33 5.05 -9.90 -2.61
C TRP A 33 6.10 -9.37 -3.59
N CYS A 34 6.65 -10.24 -4.45
CA CYS A 34 7.55 -9.83 -5.53
C CYS A 34 6.86 -8.87 -6.51
N LEU A 35 5.57 -9.12 -6.77
CA LEU A 35 4.77 -8.29 -7.66
C LEU A 35 4.41 -6.96 -7.00
N VAL A 36 4.03 -6.97 -5.71
CA VAL A 36 3.80 -5.75 -4.91
C VAL A 36 5.02 -4.84 -4.99
N ARG A 37 6.21 -5.37 -4.71
CA ARG A 37 7.46 -4.58 -4.76
C ARG A 37 7.72 -4.01 -6.14
N THR A 38 7.50 -4.80 -7.20
CA THR A 38 7.70 -4.36 -8.58
C THR A 38 6.73 -3.23 -8.93
N LEU A 39 5.45 -3.38 -8.61
CA LEU A 39 4.44 -2.36 -8.88
C LEU A 39 4.70 -1.05 -8.11
N LEU A 40 5.12 -1.14 -6.85
CA LEU A 40 5.52 0.04 -6.06
C LEU A 40 6.71 0.77 -6.70
N HIS A 41 7.72 0.04 -7.17
CA HIS A 41 8.87 0.63 -7.88
C HIS A 41 8.46 1.27 -9.22
N LEU A 42 7.42 0.76 -9.87
CA LEU A 42 6.84 1.35 -11.08
C LEU A 42 5.96 2.58 -10.79
N ARG A 43 6.04 3.15 -9.57
CA ARG A 43 5.23 4.29 -9.11
C ARG A 43 3.73 4.03 -9.21
N SER A 44 3.31 2.79 -8.99
CA SER A 44 1.89 2.45 -8.91
C SER A 44 1.22 3.22 -7.76
N PRO A 45 0.03 3.78 -7.97
CA PRO A 45 -0.61 4.63 -6.96
C PRO A 45 -1.08 3.81 -5.75
N VAL A 46 -0.48 4.10 -4.59
CA VAL A 46 -0.63 3.33 -3.33
C VAL A 46 -1.92 3.62 -2.55
N ASN A 47 -2.58 4.75 -2.84
CA ASN A 47 -3.80 5.21 -2.18
C ASN A 47 -5.03 5.09 -3.08
N THR A 48 -5.02 4.16 -4.04
CA THR A 48 -6.17 3.92 -4.92
C THR A 48 -7.30 3.23 -4.17
N PHE A 49 -8.54 3.55 -4.54
CA PHE A 49 -9.73 2.89 -3.99
C PHE A 49 -10.28 1.88 -4.98
N ASP A 50 -10.65 0.71 -4.48
CA ASP A 50 -11.46 -0.25 -5.23
C ASP A 50 -12.97 0.10 -5.17
N ALA A 51 -13.82 -0.73 -5.78
CA ALA A 51 -15.27 -0.52 -5.79
C ALA A 51 -15.92 -0.60 -4.38
N LYS A 52 -15.22 -1.17 -3.39
CA LYS A 52 -15.63 -1.24 -1.99
C LYS A 52 -15.02 -0.12 -1.13
N LYS A 53 -14.40 0.89 -1.77
CA LYS A 53 -13.65 1.97 -1.10
C LYS A 53 -12.51 1.46 -0.22
N LYS A 54 -11.95 0.31 -0.55
CA LYS A 54 -10.76 -0.26 0.11
C LYS A 54 -9.51 0.19 -0.64
N THR A 55 -8.49 0.51 0.13
CA THR A 55 -7.14 0.81 -0.38
C THR A 55 -6.27 -0.45 -0.40
N PRO A 56 -5.12 -0.46 -1.11
CA PRO A 56 -4.16 -1.56 -1.05
C PRO A 56 -3.77 -1.92 0.39
N LEU A 57 -3.68 -0.92 1.27
CA LEU A 57 -3.38 -1.12 2.68
C LEU A 57 -4.49 -1.87 3.43
N HIS A 58 -5.77 -1.65 3.10
CA HIS A 58 -6.88 -2.44 3.65
C HIS A 58 -6.73 -3.93 3.31
N TYR A 59 -6.40 -4.24 2.06
CA TYR A 59 -6.20 -5.63 1.62
C TYR A 59 -4.99 -6.28 2.32
N ALA A 60 -3.90 -5.53 2.51
CA ALA A 60 -2.71 -6.05 3.20
C ALA A 60 -3.01 -6.39 4.66
N ILE A 61 -3.97 -5.71 5.28
CA ILE A 61 -4.33 -5.94 6.67
C ILE A 61 -5.38 -7.04 6.83
N GLU A 62 -6.37 -7.08 5.94
CA GLU A 62 -7.35 -8.16 5.93
C GLU A 62 -6.73 -9.50 5.50
N CYS A 63 -5.56 -9.47 4.86
CA CYS A 63 -4.82 -10.65 4.47
C CYS A 63 -4.35 -11.42 5.72
N LYS A 64 -4.71 -12.71 5.79
CA LYS A 64 -4.31 -13.62 6.88
C LYS A 64 -2.90 -14.19 6.72
N ASP A 65 -2.20 -13.83 5.65
CA ASP A 65 -0.85 -14.33 5.39
C ASP A 65 0.14 -13.68 6.39
N PRO A 66 1.00 -14.45 7.08
CA PRO A 66 2.03 -13.88 7.95
C PRO A 66 2.98 -12.91 7.24
N ASN A 67 3.14 -13.03 5.92
CA ASN A 67 3.95 -12.12 5.11
C ASN A 67 3.22 -10.80 4.80
N ALA A 68 1.93 -10.68 5.09
CA ALA A 68 1.17 -9.46 4.81
C ALA A 68 1.69 -8.26 5.61
N ILE A 69 2.29 -8.50 6.79
CA ILE A 69 3.03 -7.50 7.56
C ILE A 69 4.12 -6.81 6.71
N ARG A 70 4.83 -7.56 5.84
CA ARG A 70 5.83 -6.97 4.94
C ARG A 70 5.19 -6.06 3.90
N ALA A 71 4.01 -6.40 3.39
CA ALA A 71 3.28 -5.54 2.47
C ALA A 71 2.80 -4.26 3.15
N ILE A 72 2.35 -4.34 4.40
CA ILE A 72 2.02 -3.16 5.20
C ILE A 72 3.25 -2.24 5.29
N TYR A 73 4.41 -2.75 5.70
CA TYR A 73 5.63 -1.94 5.78
C TYR A 73 6.03 -1.32 4.44
N LEU A 74 6.02 -2.10 3.35
CA LEU A 74 6.33 -1.60 2.01
C LEU A 74 5.34 -0.51 1.57
N LEU A 75 4.05 -0.69 1.82
CA LEU A 75 3.05 0.32 1.47
C LEU A 75 3.28 1.62 2.25
N LEU A 76 3.61 1.52 3.54
CA LEU A 76 3.93 2.68 4.39
C LEU A 76 5.19 3.41 3.93
N GLU A 77 6.25 2.68 3.58
CA GLU A 77 7.49 3.26 3.02
C GLU A 77 7.23 4.04 1.73
N PHE A 78 6.30 3.57 0.90
CA PHE A 78 5.90 4.23 -0.34
C PHE A 78 4.81 5.30 -0.15
N GLY A 79 4.47 5.66 1.09
CA GLY A 79 3.55 6.76 1.42
C GLY A 79 2.07 6.40 1.40
N ALA A 80 1.72 5.14 1.72
CA ALA A 80 0.33 4.76 1.91
C ALA A 80 -0.30 5.47 3.11
N ASP A 81 -1.51 6.00 2.92
CA ASP A 81 -2.26 6.69 3.96
C ASP A 81 -2.93 5.68 4.89
N VAL A 82 -2.50 5.68 6.16
CA VAL A 82 -3.08 4.84 7.21
C VAL A 82 -4.43 5.37 7.70
N ASN A 83 -4.74 6.65 7.51
CA ASN A 83 -5.96 7.25 8.04
C ASN A 83 -7.21 6.58 7.46
N GLU A 84 -7.18 6.25 6.17
CA GLU A 84 -8.29 5.57 5.50
C GLU A 84 -8.56 4.18 6.08
N VAL A 85 -7.50 3.52 6.53
CA VAL A 85 -7.56 2.21 7.17
C VAL A 85 -7.96 2.31 8.64
N LEU A 86 -7.48 3.32 9.37
CA LEU A 86 -7.84 3.55 10.77
C LEU A 86 -9.35 3.81 10.92
N LYS A 87 -10.00 4.40 9.91
CA LYS A 87 -11.46 4.62 9.88
C LYS A 87 -12.28 3.33 9.81
N THR A 88 -11.74 2.27 9.20
CA THR A 88 -12.47 1.03 8.91
C THR A 88 -12.07 -0.13 9.83
N ILE A 89 -10.83 -0.14 10.32
CA ILE A 89 -10.32 -1.20 11.18
C ILE A 89 -10.74 -1.00 12.63
N ARG A 90 -11.26 -2.07 13.24
CA ARG A 90 -11.66 -2.11 14.66
C ARG A 90 -10.65 -2.76 15.58
N ASP A 91 -9.52 -3.25 15.08
CA ASP A 91 -8.48 -3.86 15.90
C ASP A 91 -7.58 -2.80 16.57
N PRO A 92 -7.67 -2.60 17.90
CA PRO A 92 -6.90 -1.60 18.64
C PRO A 92 -5.38 -1.87 18.64
N ARG A 93 -4.95 -3.14 18.47
CA ARG A 93 -3.52 -3.47 18.46
C ARG A 93 -2.85 -3.07 17.16
N LEU A 94 -3.59 -3.15 16.06
CA LEU A 94 -3.07 -2.82 14.74
C LEU A 94 -3.14 -1.32 14.46
N THR A 95 -4.22 -0.66 14.88
CA THR A 95 -4.36 0.81 14.83
C THR A 95 -3.19 1.48 15.56
N GLN A 96 -2.87 1.05 16.78
CA GLN A 96 -1.74 1.58 17.55
C GLN A 96 -0.38 1.41 16.83
N LYS A 97 -0.17 0.25 16.18
CA LYS A 97 1.05 0.00 15.40
C LYS A 97 1.18 0.93 14.19
N LEU A 98 0.08 1.14 13.47
CA LEU A 98 0.04 2.02 12.29
C LEU A 98 0.23 3.49 12.69
N GLU A 99 -0.42 3.94 13.76
CA GLU A 99 -0.26 5.29 14.31
C GLU A 99 1.18 5.55 14.78
N GLN A 100 1.78 4.62 15.52
CA GLN A 100 3.20 4.73 15.90
C GLN A 100 4.13 4.79 14.68
N HIS A 101 3.86 4.00 13.65
CA HIS A 101 4.68 4.01 12.44
C HIS A 101 4.54 5.33 11.68
N GLN A 102 3.33 5.88 11.61
CA GLN A 102 3.06 7.18 10.98
C GLN A 102 3.76 8.32 11.75
N HIS A 103 3.71 8.31 13.09
CA HIS A 103 4.41 9.29 13.93
C HIS A 103 5.93 9.23 13.69
N LYS A 104 6.51 8.03 13.69
CA LYS A 104 7.95 7.84 13.42
C LYS A 104 8.34 8.28 12.01
N LEU A 105 7.50 8.03 11.01
CA LEU A 105 7.74 8.49 9.64
C LEU A 105 7.67 10.01 9.54
N ALA A 106 6.73 10.66 10.23
CA ALA A 106 6.63 12.12 10.29
C ALA A 106 7.86 12.73 10.99
N GLU A 107 8.28 12.17 12.13
CA GLU A 107 9.51 12.58 12.83
C GLU A 107 10.75 12.40 11.95
N ALA A 108 10.89 11.26 11.27
CA ALA A 108 12.02 11.00 10.37
C ALA A 108 12.04 11.98 9.18
N LEU A 109 10.88 12.38 8.66
CA LEU A 109 10.78 13.38 7.60
C LEU A 109 11.18 14.78 8.09
N ASP A 110 10.77 15.15 9.29
CA ASP A 110 11.12 16.44 9.91
C ASP A 110 12.61 16.51 10.26
N GLU A 111 13.21 15.41 10.75
CA GLU A 111 14.67 15.31 10.94
C GLU A 111 15.43 15.41 9.61
N ALA A 112 14.95 14.78 8.54
CA ALA A 112 15.58 14.87 7.23
C ALA A 112 15.51 16.30 6.65
N ARG A 113 14.41 17.03 6.93
CA ARG A 113 14.24 18.44 6.59
C ARG A 113 15.18 19.34 7.37
N MET A 114 15.38 19.09 8.67
CA MET A 114 16.31 19.89 9.48
C MET A 114 17.77 19.72 9.04
N LYS A 115 18.16 18.53 8.55
CA LYS A 115 19.54 18.22 8.11
C LYS A 115 19.89 18.71 6.71
N THR A 116 18.93 19.13 5.89
CA THR A 116 19.18 19.64 4.52
C THR A 116 19.36 21.15 4.46
N PHE A 117 19.19 21.86 5.58
CA PHE A 117 19.36 23.32 5.70
C PHE A 117 20.60 23.77 6.51
N MET A 118 21.49 22.84 6.87
CA MET A 118 22.84 23.13 7.42
C MET A 118 23.91 22.69 6.43
#